data_AF-A0A373BRK4-F1
#
_entry.id   AF-A0A373BRK4-F1
#
_cell.length_a   1.000
_cell.length_b   1.000
_cell.length_c   1.000
_cell.angle_alpha   90.00
_cell.angle_beta   90.00
_cell.angle_gamma   90.00
#
_symmetry.space_group_name_H-M   'P 1'
#
loop_
_entity.id
_entity.type
_entity.pdbx_description
1 polymer ?
#
loop_
_entity_poly.entity_id
_entity_poly.type
_entity_poly.pdbx_seq_one_letter_code
_entity_poly.pdbx_strand_id
1 'polypeptide(L)'
;MLHIAICDDEKDFVQYLTDLLNQYSKETGRNIKIIPYYDGMELIEKYDPTIDLIFLDIQMKMVDGLHAAERIRQMNETVGIIFLTTLTQYGLEGYKYHATNYIIKPMKYARLKSEMDKFVERSQKEDIPSLVITNDTGKYKVPLKSIRYVETYNRNLMFHTEQENIICYKSMKEVERELCDKDFVRCHTSYIVNLFYVKGIKKLDIELITGEVIPISQPKRKEFMERLTDYWGDFL
;
A
#
# COMPACT_ATOMS: atom_id res chain seq x y z
N MET A 1 -3.21 1.99 -16.85
CA MET A 1 -2.08 2.94 -17.00
C MET A 1 -1.15 2.66 -15.84
N LEU A 2 0.14 2.48 -16.09
CA LEU A 2 1.14 2.14 -15.08
C LEU A 2 1.86 3.40 -14.62
N HIS A 3 1.97 3.64 -13.32
CA HIS A 3 2.68 4.78 -12.75
C HIS A 3 4.02 4.32 -12.19
N ILE A 4 5.11 4.85 -12.73
CA ILE A 4 6.47 4.48 -12.33
C ILE A 4 7.19 5.72 -11.82
N ALA A 5 7.76 5.62 -10.62
CA ALA A 5 8.67 6.62 -10.09
C ALA A 5 10.13 6.25 -10.35
N ILE A 6 10.96 7.24 -10.63
CA ILE A 6 12.42 7.12 -10.65
C ILE A 6 12.95 8.09 -9.60
N CYS A 7 13.77 7.63 -8.67
CA CYS A 7 14.38 8.46 -7.64
C CYS A 7 15.90 8.26 -7.65
N ASP A 8 16.62 9.28 -8.11
CA ASP A 8 18.08 9.26 -8.28
C ASP A 8 18.60 10.70 -8.37
N ASP A 9 19.67 11.04 -7.65
CA ASP A 9 20.23 12.40 -7.65
C ASP A 9 21.06 12.72 -8.91
N GLU A 10 21.39 11.69 -9.72
CA GLU A 10 22.04 11.82 -11.02
C GLU A 10 21.01 12.05 -12.15
N LYS A 11 20.78 13.32 -12.53
CA LYS A 11 19.81 13.70 -13.57
C LYS A 11 20.00 12.99 -14.92
N ASP A 12 21.25 12.79 -15.33
CA ASP A 12 21.56 12.09 -16.58
C ASP A 12 21.11 10.63 -16.53
N PHE A 13 21.21 9.99 -15.36
CA PHE A 13 20.73 8.63 -15.17
C PHE A 13 19.19 8.57 -15.15
N VAL A 14 18.52 9.53 -14.51
CA VAL A 14 17.04 9.65 -14.55
C VAL A 14 16.55 9.78 -15.99
N GLN A 15 17.19 10.63 -16.80
CA GLN A 15 16.84 10.80 -18.20
C GLN A 15 17.10 9.51 -19.00
N TYR A 16 18.26 8.87 -18.80
CA TYR A 16 18.57 7.60 -19.44
C TYR A 16 17.53 6.51 -19.13
N LEU A 17 17.15 6.35 -17.86
CA LEU A 17 16.15 5.37 -17.46
C LEU A 17 14.76 5.72 -18.00
N THR A 18 14.42 7.01 -18.05
CA THR A 18 13.19 7.50 -18.69
C THR A 18 13.14 7.09 -20.15
N ASP A 19 14.24 7.22 -20.90
CA ASP A 19 14.31 6.82 -22.30
C ASP A 19 14.13 5.30 -22.47
N LEU A 20 14.73 4.49 -21.60
CA LEU A 20 14.54 3.04 -21.62
C LEU A 20 13.07 2.65 -21.31
N LEU A 21 12.42 3.30 -20.35
CA LEU A 21 11.00 3.06 -20.03
C LEU A 21 10.08 3.50 -21.16
N ASN A 22 10.39 4.61 -21.84
CA ASN A 22 9.68 5.05 -23.03
C ASN A 22 9.85 4.08 -24.20
N GLN A 23 11.04 3.49 -24.37
CA GLN A 23 11.26 2.42 -25.34
C GLN A 23 10.38 1.20 -25.02
N TYR A 24 10.35 0.76 -23.76
CA TYR A 24 9.50 -0.35 -23.31
C TYR A 24 8.00 -0.07 -23.51
N SER A 25 7.56 1.15 -23.19
CA SER A 25 6.19 1.63 -23.43
C SER A 25 5.79 1.51 -24.90
N LYS A 26 6.65 1.98 -25.82
CA LYS A 26 6.43 1.89 -27.27
C LYS A 26 6.41 0.43 -27.77
N GLU A 27 7.34 -0.39 -27.30
CA GLU A 27 7.44 -1.80 -27.72
C GLU A 27 6.23 -2.62 -27.28
N THR A 28 5.71 -2.37 -26.08
CA THR A 28 4.60 -3.16 -25.49
C THR A 28 3.22 -2.54 -25.70
N GLY A 29 3.14 -1.31 -26.19
CA GLY A 29 1.89 -0.54 -26.30
C GLY A 29 1.28 -0.14 -24.94
N ARG A 30 2.02 -0.27 -23.84
CA ARG A 30 1.53 0.02 -22.49
C ARG A 30 1.62 1.50 -22.18
N ASN A 31 0.54 2.08 -21.67
CA ASN A 31 0.56 3.45 -21.17
C ASN A 31 1.28 3.53 -19.82
N ILE A 32 2.46 4.16 -19.81
CA ILE A 32 3.32 4.36 -18.64
C ILE A 32 3.46 5.85 -18.36
N LYS A 33 3.11 6.26 -17.15
CA LYS A 33 3.38 7.60 -16.61
C LYS A 33 4.64 7.52 -15.76
N ILE A 34 5.65 8.33 -16.10
CA ILE A 34 6.93 8.38 -15.39
C ILE A 34 6.96 9.63 -14.50
N ILE A 35 7.38 9.48 -13.25
CA ILE A 35 7.44 10.55 -12.24
C ILE A 35 8.89 10.60 -11.71
N PRO A 36 9.69 11.61 -12.08
CA PRO A 36 11.04 11.74 -11.58
C PRO A 36 11.09 12.42 -10.21
N TYR A 37 12.01 11.95 -9.37
CA TYR A 37 12.43 12.52 -8.10
C TYR A 37 13.95 12.55 -8.06
N TYR A 38 14.54 13.56 -7.42
CA TYR A 38 16.00 13.73 -7.40
C TYR A 38 16.62 13.66 -6.00
N ASP A 39 15.81 13.32 -5.01
CA ASP A 39 16.23 13.08 -3.64
C ASP A 39 15.20 12.21 -2.91
N GLY A 40 15.65 11.44 -1.91
CA GLY A 40 14.78 10.58 -1.10
C GLY A 40 13.72 11.37 -0.32
N MET A 41 14.02 12.58 0.15
CA MET A 41 13.06 13.42 0.86
C MET A 41 11.95 13.90 -0.08
N GLU A 42 12.30 14.27 -1.30
CA GLU A 42 11.32 14.68 -2.31
C GLU A 42 10.34 13.55 -2.62
N LEU A 43 10.85 12.33 -2.78
CA LEU A 43 10.01 11.15 -2.98
C LEU A 43 9.05 10.93 -1.82
N ILE A 44 9.51 11.05 -0.57
CA ILE A 44 8.68 10.88 0.63
C ILE A 44 7.58 11.95 0.68
N GLU A 45 7.93 13.23 0.59
CA GLU A 45 6.98 14.35 0.78
C GLU A 45 5.91 14.39 -0.31
N LYS A 46 6.28 14.05 -1.54
CA LYS A 46 5.40 14.09 -2.71
C LYS A 46 4.95 12.70 -3.16
N TYR A 47 4.99 11.72 -2.24
CA TYR A 47 4.62 10.36 -2.57
C TYR A 47 3.15 10.28 -3.03
N ASP A 48 2.94 9.63 -4.16
CA ASP A 48 1.61 9.35 -4.71
C ASP A 48 1.33 7.84 -4.57
N PRO A 49 0.33 7.41 -3.78
CA PRO A 49 0.02 5.99 -3.62
C PRO A 49 -0.54 5.33 -4.88
N THR A 50 -0.79 6.09 -5.95
CA THR A 50 -1.08 5.52 -7.28
C THR A 50 0.17 5.02 -8.00
N ILE A 51 1.38 5.28 -7.47
CA ILE A 51 2.63 4.72 -8.00
C ILE A 51 2.62 3.21 -7.80
N ASP A 52 2.86 2.48 -8.89
CA ASP A 52 2.90 1.02 -8.92
C ASP A 52 4.32 0.50 -8.65
N LEU A 53 5.34 1.18 -9.20
CA LEU A 53 6.74 0.77 -9.13
C LEU A 53 7.66 1.97 -8.92
N ILE A 54 8.66 1.81 -8.06
CA ILE A 54 9.72 2.80 -7.82
C ILE A 54 11.07 2.17 -8.20
N PHE A 55 11.80 2.81 -9.11
CA PHE A 55 13.23 2.61 -9.26
C PHE A 55 13.95 3.58 -8.34
N LEU A 56 14.66 3.07 -7.34
CA LEU A 56 15.19 3.86 -6.24
C LEU A 56 16.70 3.67 -6.10
N ASP A 57 17.46 4.73 -6.33
CA ASP A 57 18.89 4.71 -6.04
C ASP A 57 19.15 4.64 -4.54
N ILE A 58 20.14 3.87 -4.14
CA ILE A 58 20.52 3.74 -2.73
C ILE A 58 21.37 4.92 -2.27
N GLN A 59 22.28 5.43 -3.11
CA GLN A 59 23.30 6.37 -2.70
C GLN A 59 22.98 7.79 -3.16
N MET A 60 22.10 8.45 -2.41
CA MET A 60 21.77 9.87 -2.62
C MET A 60 22.33 10.74 -1.49
N LYS A 61 22.53 12.04 -1.76
CA LYS A 61 23.23 12.97 -0.86
C LYS A 61 22.54 13.27 0.47
N MET A 62 21.23 13.48 0.47
CA MET A 62 20.52 13.96 1.66
C MET A 62 19.83 12.80 2.39
N VAL A 63 18.80 12.23 1.76
CA VAL A 63 18.12 11.05 2.27
C VAL A 63 18.44 9.90 1.32
N ASP A 64 19.10 8.86 1.84
CA ASP A 64 19.44 7.70 1.05
C ASP A 64 18.21 6.86 0.69
N GLY A 65 18.36 5.99 -0.31
CA GLY A 65 17.25 5.18 -0.81
C GLY A 65 16.70 4.17 0.19
N LEU A 66 17.50 3.72 1.16
CA LEU A 66 17.05 2.75 2.16
C LEU A 66 16.10 3.42 3.16
N HIS A 67 16.44 4.60 3.64
CA HIS A 67 15.58 5.41 4.50
C HIS A 67 14.31 5.86 3.76
N ALA A 68 14.43 6.25 2.49
CA ALA A 68 13.27 6.55 1.66
C ALA A 68 12.34 5.33 1.53
N ALA A 69 12.88 4.15 1.23
CA ALA A 69 12.10 2.93 1.13
C ALA A 69 11.40 2.57 2.45
N GLU A 70 12.05 2.73 3.60
CA GLU A 70 11.44 2.51 4.92
C GLU A 70 10.18 3.38 5.11
N ARG A 71 10.29 4.68 4.80
CA ARG A 71 9.16 5.61 4.88
C ARG A 71 8.07 5.31 3.87
N ILE A 72 8.43 4.96 2.64
CA ILE A 72 7.46 4.52 1.64
C ILE A 72 6.72 3.27 2.11
N ARG A 73 7.40 2.31 2.76
CA ARG A 73 6.76 1.08 3.26
C ARG A 73 5.74 1.34 4.37
N GLN A 74 5.93 2.37 5.19
CA GLN A 74 4.92 2.83 6.16
C GLN A 74 3.67 3.39 5.45
N MET A 75 3.86 4.08 4.32
CA MET A 75 2.74 4.66 3.56
C MET A 75 2.08 3.67 2.58
N ASN A 76 2.83 2.74 2.03
CA ASN A 76 2.37 1.80 1.01
C ASN A 76 3.23 0.54 1.01
N GLU A 77 2.68 -0.54 1.55
CA GLU A 77 3.34 -1.85 1.58
C GLU A 77 3.41 -2.53 0.22
N THR A 78 2.48 -2.20 -0.67
CA THR A 78 2.25 -2.96 -1.91
C THR A 78 2.97 -2.39 -3.11
N VAL A 79 3.48 -1.15 -3.02
CA VAL A 79 4.26 -0.56 -4.12
C VAL A 79 5.52 -1.37 -4.39
N GLY A 80 5.78 -1.66 -5.67
CA GLY A 80 7.01 -2.30 -6.08
C GLY A 80 8.20 -1.37 -5.85
N ILE A 81 9.30 -1.89 -5.32
CA ILE A 81 10.56 -1.14 -5.18
C ILE A 81 11.67 -1.97 -5.82
N ILE A 82 12.33 -1.41 -6.83
CA ILE A 82 13.55 -1.95 -7.42
C ILE A 82 14.69 -1.02 -7.05
N PHE A 83 15.61 -1.51 -6.22
CA PHE A 83 16.78 -0.73 -5.86
C PHE A 83 17.81 -0.68 -6.99
N LEU A 84 18.40 0.49 -7.17
CA LEU A 84 19.49 0.76 -8.07
C LEU A 84 20.73 1.12 -7.25
N THR A 85 21.90 0.64 -7.67
CA THR A 85 23.16 0.95 -6.97
C THR A 85 24.36 0.79 -7.89
N THR A 86 25.50 1.36 -7.53
CA THR A 86 26.81 0.99 -8.07
C THR A 86 27.56 -0.04 -7.21
N LEU A 87 27.05 -0.38 -6.01
CA LEU A 87 27.75 -1.17 -5.00
C LEU A 87 27.12 -2.56 -4.78
N THR A 88 27.89 -3.61 -5.02
CA THR A 88 27.42 -5.01 -4.89
C THR A 88 27.00 -5.42 -3.48
N GLN A 89 27.57 -4.78 -2.45
CA GLN A 89 27.42 -5.18 -1.04
C GLN A 89 26.01 -4.94 -0.46
N TYR A 90 25.21 -4.04 -1.05
CA TYR A 90 23.87 -3.71 -0.58
C TYR A 90 22.78 -4.68 -1.09
N GLY A 91 23.14 -5.65 -1.95
CA GLY A 91 22.19 -6.62 -2.49
C GLY A 91 21.51 -7.52 -1.44
N LEU A 92 22.09 -7.64 -0.23
CA LEU A 92 21.51 -8.39 0.89
C LEU A 92 20.59 -7.53 1.78
N GLU A 93 20.74 -6.20 1.79
CA GLU A 93 19.96 -5.32 2.67
C GLU A 93 18.55 -5.04 2.12
N GLY A 94 18.37 -5.10 0.79
CA GLY A 94 17.06 -4.91 0.15
C GLY A 94 15.97 -5.90 0.61
N TYR A 95 16.36 -7.06 1.16
CA TYR A 95 15.42 -8.01 1.75
C TYR A 95 14.67 -7.44 2.96
N LYS A 96 15.31 -6.57 3.77
CA LYS A 96 14.67 -5.95 4.94
C LYS A 96 13.49 -5.05 4.55
N TYR A 97 13.52 -4.49 3.34
CA TYR A 97 12.54 -3.52 2.86
C TYR A 97 11.52 -4.13 1.90
N HIS A 98 11.45 -5.46 1.81
CA HIS A 98 10.58 -6.18 0.86
C HIS A 98 10.69 -5.62 -0.56
N ALA A 99 11.93 -5.42 -1.04
CA ALA A 99 12.17 -4.96 -2.40
C ALA A 99 11.73 -6.02 -3.41
N THR A 100 11.14 -5.56 -4.52
CA THR A 100 10.78 -6.42 -5.65
C THR A 100 12.03 -7.02 -6.30
N ASN A 101 13.07 -6.19 -6.46
CA ASN A 101 14.36 -6.64 -6.96
C ASN A 101 15.48 -5.62 -6.68
N TYR A 102 16.69 -5.98 -7.09
CA TYR A 102 17.92 -5.23 -6.95
C TYR A 102 18.69 -5.23 -8.28
N ILE A 103 19.17 -4.07 -8.72
CA ILE A 103 19.89 -3.91 -9.99
C ILE A 103 21.16 -3.09 -9.78
N ILE A 104 22.30 -3.63 -10.22
CA ILE A 104 23.57 -2.93 -10.27
C ILE A 104 23.62 -2.10 -11.56
N LYS A 105 23.94 -0.81 -11.43
CA LYS A 105 24.17 0.15 -12.51
C LYS A 105 25.48 -0.20 -13.26
N PRO A 106 25.57 0.08 -14.58
CA PRO A 106 24.52 0.65 -15.42
C PRO A 106 23.49 -0.39 -15.88
N MET A 107 22.21 -0.02 -15.88
CA MET A 107 21.14 -0.91 -16.34
C MET A 107 20.97 -0.84 -17.86
N LYS A 108 21.08 -1.98 -18.54
CA LYS A 108 20.80 -2.10 -19.99
C LYS A 108 19.32 -2.36 -20.25
N TYR A 109 18.85 -2.00 -21.45
CA TYR A 109 17.45 -2.21 -21.88
C TYR A 109 16.95 -3.63 -21.67
N ALA A 110 17.72 -4.65 -22.05
CA ALA A 110 17.34 -6.05 -21.89
C ALA A 110 17.05 -6.42 -20.42
N ARG A 111 17.82 -5.85 -19.47
CA ARG A 111 17.59 -6.04 -18.03
C ARG A 111 16.33 -5.31 -17.59
N LEU A 112 16.16 -4.04 -17.96
CA LEU A 112 14.94 -3.28 -17.66
C LEU A 112 13.70 -4.02 -18.16
N LYS A 113 13.68 -4.42 -19.43
CA LYS A 113 12.57 -5.13 -20.06
C LYS A 113 12.21 -6.38 -19.27
N SER A 114 13.21 -7.21 -18.93
CA SER A 114 12.98 -8.42 -18.15
C SER A 114 12.35 -8.14 -16.78
N GLU A 115 12.74 -7.05 -16.11
CA GLU A 115 12.20 -6.70 -14.79
C GLU A 115 10.80 -6.08 -14.89
N MET A 116 10.55 -5.27 -15.92
CA MET A 116 9.22 -4.74 -16.22
C MET A 116 8.23 -5.83 -16.58
N ASP A 117 8.62 -6.80 -17.43
CA ASP A 117 7.78 -7.94 -17.82
C ASP A 117 7.36 -8.74 -16.57
N LYS A 118 8.31 -9.06 -15.68
CA LYS A 118 8.05 -9.77 -14.41
C LYS A 118 7.14 -8.99 -13.48
N PHE A 119 7.41 -7.68 -13.31
CA PHE A 119 6.60 -6.83 -12.43
C PHE A 119 5.15 -6.78 -12.90
N VAL A 120 4.95 -6.58 -14.20
CA VAL A 120 3.63 -6.54 -14.82
C VAL A 120 2.89 -7.87 -14.71
N GLU A 121 3.58 -9.00 -14.91
CA GLU A 121 2.94 -10.32 -14.77
C GLU A 121 2.47 -10.57 -13.33
N ARG A 122 3.26 -10.14 -12.33
CA ARG A 122 2.89 -10.24 -10.91
C ARG A 122 1.74 -9.31 -10.55
N SER A 123 1.81 -8.05 -10.97
CA SER A 123 0.77 -7.06 -10.63
C SER A 123 -0.59 -7.40 -11.23
N GLN A 124 -0.63 -8.10 -12.37
CA GLN A 124 -1.88 -8.62 -12.95
C GLN A 124 -2.49 -9.79 -12.16
N LYS A 125 -1.69 -10.54 -11.40
CA LYS A 125 -2.15 -11.68 -10.59
C LYS A 125 -2.50 -11.27 -9.15
N GLU A 126 -1.98 -10.15 -8.68
CA GLU A 126 -2.06 -9.70 -7.29
C GLU A 126 -2.68 -8.29 -7.19
N ASP A 127 -3.91 -8.11 -7.69
CA ASP A 127 -4.67 -6.89 -7.40
C ASP A 127 -5.19 -6.97 -5.96
N ILE A 128 -4.33 -6.59 -5.01
CA ILE A 128 -4.66 -6.61 -3.57
C ILE A 128 -5.63 -5.46 -3.30
N PRO A 129 -6.90 -5.76 -2.94
CA PRO A 129 -7.86 -4.72 -2.65
C PRO A 129 -7.31 -3.80 -1.56
N SER A 130 -7.26 -2.50 -1.85
CA SER A 130 -6.63 -1.51 -1.00
C SER A 130 -7.50 -0.25 -0.86
N LEU A 131 -7.30 0.49 0.22
CA LEU A 131 -7.91 1.80 0.46
C LEU A 131 -6.83 2.88 0.50
N VAL A 132 -7.10 4.03 -0.12
CA VAL A 132 -6.25 5.22 0.05
C VAL A 132 -6.82 6.10 1.15
N ILE A 133 -6.03 6.27 2.22
CA ILE A 133 -6.32 7.11 3.38
C ILE A 133 -5.45 8.36 3.30
N THR A 134 -6.03 9.54 3.55
CA THR A 134 -5.31 10.81 3.51
C THR A 134 -5.47 11.54 4.84
N ASN A 135 -4.37 12.08 5.35
CA ASN A 135 -4.33 12.96 6.52
C ASN A 135 -3.21 14.01 6.35
N ASP A 136 -2.88 14.76 7.41
CA ASP A 136 -1.87 15.82 7.36
C ASP A 136 -0.44 15.30 7.17
N THR A 137 -0.18 14.03 7.48
CA THR A 137 1.16 13.43 7.36
C THR A 137 1.39 12.76 6.01
N GLY A 138 0.35 12.53 5.21
CA GLY A 138 0.49 12.03 3.86
C GLY A 138 -0.71 11.24 3.35
N LYS A 139 -0.46 10.46 2.28
CA LYS A 139 -1.42 9.53 1.69
C LYS A 139 -0.91 8.11 1.87
N TYR A 140 -1.78 7.24 2.36
CA TYR A 140 -1.47 5.87 2.74
C TYR A 140 -2.31 4.92 1.90
N LYS A 141 -1.68 3.98 1.18
CA LYS A 141 -2.39 2.88 0.50
C LYS A 141 -2.31 1.65 1.38
N VAL A 142 -3.44 1.33 2.00
CA VAL A 142 -3.56 0.28 3.01
C VAL A 142 -4.30 -0.91 2.42
N PRO A 143 -3.73 -2.12 2.42
CA PRO A 143 -4.44 -3.34 2.05
C PRO A 143 -5.68 -3.54 2.92
N LEU A 144 -6.84 -3.87 2.32
CA LEU A 144 -8.07 -4.07 3.09
C LEU A 144 -7.92 -5.18 4.13
N LYS A 145 -7.17 -6.24 3.79
CA LYS A 145 -6.88 -7.36 4.69
C LYS A 145 -6.11 -6.96 5.95
N SER A 146 -5.32 -5.89 5.92
CA SER A 146 -4.55 -5.45 7.10
C SER A 146 -5.39 -4.58 8.04
N ILE A 147 -6.57 -4.12 7.62
CA ILE A 147 -7.47 -3.30 8.45
C ILE A 147 -8.32 -4.22 9.33
N ARG A 148 -8.17 -4.11 10.66
CA ARG A 148 -8.97 -4.86 11.65
C ARG A 148 -10.33 -4.24 11.87
N TYR A 149 -10.33 -2.95 12.17
CA TYR A 149 -11.55 -2.17 12.40
C TYR A 149 -11.27 -0.68 12.23
N VAL A 150 -12.34 0.09 12.10
CA VAL A 150 -12.34 1.55 12.04
C VAL A 150 -13.19 2.07 13.18
N GLU A 151 -12.67 3.04 13.93
CA GLU A 151 -13.42 3.70 15.00
C GLU A 151 -13.47 5.21 14.84
N THR A 152 -14.43 5.86 15.52
CA THR A 152 -14.41 7.31 15.70
C THR A 152 -13.46 7.66 16.85
N TYR A 153 -12.45 8.48 16.56
CA TYR A 153 -11.45 8.95 17.52
C TYR A 153 -11.19 10.45 17.34
N ASN A 154 -11.36 11.25 18.41
CA ASN A 154 -11.12 12.69 18.39
C ASN A 154 -11.73 13.44 17.20
N ARG A 155 -13.02 13.18 16.90
CA ARG A 155 -13.80 13.73 15.78
C ARG A 155 -13.37 13.27 14.38
N ASN A 156 -12.31 12.48 14.28
CA ASN A 156 -11.84 11.84 13.05
C ASN A 156 -12.11 10.34 13.11
N LEU A 157 -11.70 9.62 12.05
CA LEU A 157 -11.67 8.16 12.06
C LEU A 157 -10.27 7.66 12.32
N MET A 158 -10.15 6.58 13.07
CA MET A 158 -8.91 5.83 13.26
C MET A 158 -9.07 4.47 12.59
N PHE A 159 -8.19 4.17 11.65
CA PHE A 159 -8.03 2.85 11.06
C PHE A 159 -7.02 2.08 11.89
N HIS A 160 -7.43 0.95 12.47
CA HIS A 160 -6.56 0.04 13.20
C HIS A 160 -6.05 -1.02 12.24
N THR A 161 -4.78 -0.90 11.82
CA THR A 161 -4.15 -1.81 10.86
C THR A 161 -3.13 -2.72 11.53
N GLU A 162 -2.73 -3.82 10.88
CA GLU A 162 -1.70 -4.74 11.38
C GLU A 162 -0.38 -4.05 11.73
N GLN A 163 0.03 -3.02 10.97
CA GLN A 163 1.26 -2.26 11.26
C GLN A 163 1.02 -1.12 12.25
N GLU A 164 0.14 -0.19 11.90
CA GLU A 164 -0.03 1.05 12.66
C GLU A 164 -1.46 1.61 12.59
N ASN A 165 -1.73 2.58 13.46
CA ASN A 165 -3.00 3.27 13.48
C ASN A 165 -2.95 4.53 12.62
N ILE A 166 -3.89 4.67 11.68
CA ILE A 166 -3.90 5.74 10.70
C ILE A 166 -5.15 6.61 10.89
N ILE A 167 -4.94 7.91 11.11
CA ILE A 167 -6.04 8.89 11.17
C ILE A 167 -6.55 9.16 9.75
N CYS A 168 -7.88 9.24 9.61
CA CYS A 168 -8.58 9.57 8.38
C CYS A 168 -9.62 10.68 8.63
N TYR A 169 -9.66 11.68 7.75
CA TYR A 169 -10.56 12.84 7.85
C TYR A 169 -11.90 12.67 7.13
N LYS A 170 -12.15 11.50 6.53
CA LYS A 170 -13.47 11.17 5.95
C LYS A 170 -14.49 10.92 7.05
N SER A 171 -15.77 11.11 6.75
CA SER A 171 -16.84 10.70 7.64
C SER A 171 -17.03 9.18 7.63
N MET A 172 -17.63 8.68 8.71
CA MET A 172 -17.89 7.25 8.84
C MET A 172 -18.80 6.68 7.75
N LYS A 173 -19.73 7.50 7.21
CA LYS A 173 -20.59 7.11 6.08
C LYS A 173 -19.85 7.05 4.75
N GLU A 174 -18.79 7.85 4.58
CA GLU A 174 -17.94 7.77 3.40
C GLU A 174 -17.12 6.49 3.42
N VAL A 175 -16.46 6.20 4.55
CA VAL A 175 -15.69 4.97 4.74
C VAL A 175 -16.58 3.72 4.63
N GLU A 176 -17.78 3.74 5.21
CA GLU A 176 -18.74 2.63 5.08
C GLU A 176 -19.10 2.33 3.62
N ARG A 177 -19.27 3.36 2.79
CA ARG A 177 -19.52 3.17 1.34
C ARG A 177 -18.30 2.62 0.61
N GLU A 178 -17.10 3.09 0.94
CA GLU A 178 -15.85 2.60 0.34
C GLU A 178 -15.53 1.14 0.71
N LEU A 179 -16.00 0.70 1.89
CA LEU A 179 -15.83 -0.65 2.42
C LEU A 179 -17.05 -1.56 2.15
N CYS A 180 -18.06 -1.07 1.45
CA CYS A 180 -19.22 -1.86 1.05
C CYS A 180 -18.74 -3.07 0.22
N ASP A 181 -19.33 -4.24 0.49
CA ASP A 181 -19.06 -5.51 -0.19
C ASP A 181 -17.60 -6.00 -0.11
N LYS A 182 -16.88 -5.60 0.95
CA LYS A 182 -15.48 -5.98 1.21
C LYS A 182 -15.29 -6.66 2.57
N ASP A 183 -16.31 -7.36 3.05
CA ASP A 183 -16.33 -8.06 4.36
C ASP A 183 -16.16 -7.13 5.58
N PHE A 184 -16.49 -5.86 5.43
CA PHE A 184 -16.62 -4.92 6.54
C PHE A 184 -18.08 -4.70 6.90
N VAL A 185 -18.37 -4.66 8.20
CA VAL A 185 -19.73 -4.44 8.69
C VAL A 185 -19.76 -3.34 9.74
N ARG A 186 -20.71 -2.43 9.59
CA ARG A 186 -21.01 -1.38 10.54
C ARG A 186 -21.74 -1.95 11.75
N CYS A 187 -21.03 -2.25 12.83
CA CYS A 187 -21.57 -2.83 14.06
C CYS A 187 -22.04 -1.80 15.11
N HIS A 188 -21.56 -0.56 15.04
CA HIS A 188 -21.94 0.53 15.96
C HIS A 188 -22.03 1.87 15.23
N THR A 189 -22.56 2.93 15.86
CA THR A 189 -22.45 4.30 15.34
C THR A 189 -21.02 4.86 15.39
N SER A 190 -20.08 4.12 15.96
CA SER A 190 -18.68 4.53 16.11
C SER A 190 -17.69 3.49 15.60
N TYR A 191 -18.16 2.33 15.13
CA TYR A 191 -17.29 1.22 14.71
C TYR A 191 -17.75 0.58 13.39
N ILE A 192 -16.78 0.26 12.54
CA ILE A 192 -16.88 -0.67 11.41
C ILE A 192 -15.83 -1.76 11.67
N VAL A 193 -16.19 -3.03 11.54
CA VAL A 193 -15.28 -4.15 11.81
C VAL A 193 -15.09 -5.00 10.56
N ASN A 194 -13.89 -5.54 10.37
CA ASN A 194 -13.59 -6.54 9.36
C ASN A 194 -14.00 -7.92 9.89
N LEU A 195 -14.86 -8.63 9.15
CA LEU A 195 -15.37 -9.95 9.55
C LEU A 195 -14.28 -11.01 9.64
N PHE A 196 -13.20 -10.89 8.85
CA PHE A 196 -12.06 -11.80 8.92
C PHE A 196 -11.43 -11.87 10.31
N TYR A 197 -11.41 -10.75 11.04
CA TYR A 197 -10.81 -10.67 12.37
C TYR A 197 -11.76 -11.12 13.48
N VAL A 198 -13.04 -11.37 13.19
CA VAL A 198 -14.02 -11.75 14.21
C VAL A 198 -13.75 -13.17 14.68
N LYS A 199 -13.33 -13.31 15.95
CA LYS A 199 -13.16 -14.60 16.62
C LYS A 199 -14.47 -15.14 17.15
N GLY A 200 -15.32 -14.25 17.67
CA GLY A 200 -16.59 -14.63 18.25
C GLY A 200 -17.36 -13.44 18.79
N ILE A 201 -18.59 -13.71 19.24
CA ILE A 201 -19.48 -12.69 19.81
C ILE A 201 -19.97 -13.17 21.17
N LYS A 202 -19.89 -12.28 22.17
CA LYS A 202 -20.47 -12.48 23.50
C LYS A 202 -21.44 -11.35 23.80
N LYS A 203 -22.75 -11.65 23.78
CA LYS A 203 -23.84 -10.68 23.96
C LYS A 203 -23.82 -9.55 22.90
N LEU A 204 -23.20 -8.42 23.23
CA LEU A 204 -23.04 -7.23 22.38
C LEU A 204 -21.57 -6.90 22.13
N ASP A 205 -20.66 -7.78 22.51
CA ASP A 205 -19.23 -7.57 22.35
C ASP A 205 -18.70 -8.54 21.29
N ILE A 206 -17.99 -7.99 20.30
CA ILE A 206 -17.23 -8.74 19.30
C ILE A 206 -15.83 -8.92 19.86
N GLU A 207 -15.36 -10.14 19.95
CA GLU A 207 -13.97 -10.45 20.26
C GLU A 207 -13.21 -10.65 18.95
N LEU A 208 -12.12 -9.91 18.74
CA LEU A 208 -11.24 -10.10 17.60
C LEU A 208 -10.19 -11.18 17.89
N ILE A 209 -9.64 -11.81 16.84
CA ILE A 209 -8.55 -12.79 16.94
C ILE A 209 -7.29 -12.19 17.62
N THR A 210 -7.13 -10.87 17.52
CA THR A 210 -6.05 -10.09 18.13
C THR A 210 -6.31 -9.73 19.59
N GLY A 211 -7.52 -9.97 20.11
CA GLY A 211 -7.90 -9.80 21.51
C GLY A 211 -8.64 -8.49 21.82
N GLU A 212 -8.70 -7.53 20.90
CA GLU A 212 -9.53 -6.33 21.06
C GLU A 212 -11.03 -6.69 21.12
N VAL A 213 -11.79 -5.86 21.84
CA VAL A 213 -13.23 -6.02 22.03
C VAL A 213 -13.97 -4.82 21.46
N ILE A 214 -14.87 -5.07 20.50
CA ILE A 214 -15.62 -4.04 19.77
C ILE A 214 -17.12 -4.13 20.12
N PRO A 215 -17.77 -3.03 20.54
CA PRO A 215 -19.18 -3.07 20.91
C PRO A 215 -20.09 -3.08 19.67
N ILE A 216 -21.21 -3.79 19.79
CA ILE A 216 -22.33 -3.80 18.85
C ILE A 216 -23.47 -2.98 19.43
N SER A 217 -24.03 -2.05 18.65
CA SER A 217 -25.23 -1.34 19.08
C SER A 217 -26.47 -2.23 18.91
N GLN A 218 -27.42 -2.12 19.84
CA GLN A 218 -28.66 -2.91 19.78
C GLN A 218 -29.38 -2.83 18.42
N PRO A 219 -29.54 -1.66 17.77
CA PRO A 219 -30.19 -1.58 16.47
C PRO A 219 -29.42 -2.32 15.35
N LYS A 220 -28.09 -2.42 15.45
CA LYS A 220 -27.23 -3.02 14.42
C LYS A 220 -26.97 -4.50 14.64
N ARG A 221 -27.34 -5.03 15.81
CA ARG A 221 -27.10 -6.43 16.17
C ARG A 221 -27.66 -7.42 15.15
N LYS A 222 -28.92 -7.24 14.73
CA LYS A 222 -29.57 -8.17 13.80
C LYS A 222 -28.82 -8.23 12.47
N GLU A 223 -28.62 -7.07 11.84
CA GLU A 223 -27.88 -6.90 10.58
C GLU A 223 -26.47 -7.47 10.68
N PHE A 224 -25.76 -7.20 11.79
CA PHE A 224 -24.41 -7.71 12.01
C PHE A 224 -24.37 -9.25 12.06
N MET A 225 -25.29 -9.88 12.79
CA MET A 225 -25.36 -11.34 12.90
C MET A 225 -25.69 -12.00 11.56
N GLU A 226 -26.58 -11.40 10.76
CA GLU A 226 -26.91 -11.88 9.41
C GLU A 226 -25.65 -11.87 8.53
N ARG A 227 -24.96 -10.73 8.44
CA ARG A 227 -23.73 -10.60 7.64
C ARG A 227 -22.60 -11.53 8.08
N LEU A 228 -22.42 -11.72 9.39
CA LEU A 228 -21.40 -12.65 9.90
C LEU A 228 -21.74 -14.11 9.56
N THR A 229 -23.02 -14.48 9.62
CA THR A 229 -23.48 -15.84 9.28
C THR A 229 -23.22 -16.12 7.81
N ASP A 230 -23.56 -15.18 6.93
CA ASP A 230 -23.29 -15.30 5.50
C ASP A 230 -21.79 -15.47 5.24
N TYR A 231 -20.95 -14.62 5.85
CA TYR A 231 -19.50 -14.68 5.72
C TYR A 231 -18.89 -16.02 6.18
N TRP A 232 -19.31 -16.56 7.33
CA TRP A 232 -18.82 -17.87 7.79
C TRP A 232 -19.40 -19.04 7.01
N GLY A 233 -20.62 -18.90 6.47
CA GLY A 233 -21.25 -19.89 5.62
C GLY A 233 -20.46 -20.16 4.34
N ASP A 234 -19.79 -19.14 3.79
CA ASP A 234 -18.94 -19.27 2.60
C ASP A 234 -17.68 -20.16 2.82
N PHE A 235 -17.34 -20.47 4.08
CA PHE A 235 -16.20 -21.33 4.43
C PHE A 235 -16.59 -22.80 4.75
N LEU A 236 -17.88 -23.14 4.70
CA LEU A 236 -18.43 -24.47 5.02
C LEU A 236 -18.90 -25.22 3.76
#